data_AF-A0AB40CLF5-F1
#
_entry.id   AF-A0AB40CLF5-F1
#
_cell.length_a   1.000
_cell.length_b   1.000
_cell.length_c   1.000
_cell.angle_alpha   90.00
_cell.angle_beta   90.00
_cell.angle_gamma   90.00
#
_symmetry.space_group_name_H-M   'P 1'
#
loop_
_entity.id
_entity.type
_entity.pdbx_description
1 polymer ?
#
loop_
_entity_poly.entity_id
_entity_poly.type
_entity_poly.pdbx_seq_one_letter_code
_entity_poly.pdbx_strand_id
1 'polypeptide(L)'
;MGTMLLPGPLLPAGSSLGLLIHPWISVVPSLALGGLPLAAGSSERKAVGLGIVDELGGQYEEGFNDVHIQLINYFTYKASRTVLHQLYEMNPPNYRWFYNFLATNKANDGKRFLRQLGKEKQDLAERVMITRLHLYGKWIKKLDHAKMYQQISDENLQLMRERLIETVIWPSDDTNTEKIG
;
A
#
# COMPACT_ATOMS: atom_id res chain seq x y z
N MET A 1 -17.05 -69.64 -17.87
CA MET A 1 -16.61 -69.26 -19.23
C MET A 1 -16.66 -67.74 -19.29
N GLY A 2 -15.51 -67.06 -19.21
CA GLY A 2 -14.91 -66.38 -20.37
C GLY A 2 -15.67 -65.06 -20.63
N THR A 3 -15.09 -63.86 -20.64
CA THR A 3 -13.75 -63.44 -21.04
C THR A 3 -13.61 -61.93 -20.85
N MET A 4 -12.36 -61.50 -20.67
CA MET A 4 -11.71 -60.33 -21.28
C MET A 4 -11.94 -58.90 -20.73
N LEU A 5 -10.86 -58.42 -20.11
CA LEU A 5 -10.35 -57.05 -20.11
C LEU A 5 -10.43 -56.36 -21.48
N LEU A 6 -10.71 -55.06 -21.45
CA LEU A 6 -10.30 -54.03 -22.42
C LEU A 6 -10.19 -52.67 -21.67
N PRO A 7 -9.45 -51.67 -22.19
CA PRO A 7 -8.39 -50.98 -21.47
C PRO A 7 -8.82 -49.58 -21.01
N GLY A 8 -8.11 -49.07 -20.00
CA GLY A 8 -8.33 -47.74 -19.44
C GLY A 8 -8.07 -46.61 -20.46
N PRO A 9 -8.80 -45.49 -20.36
CA PRO A 9 -8.60 -44.34 -21.23
C PRO A 9 -7.34 -43.56 -20.86
N LEU A 10 -6.59 -43.22 -21.90
CA LEU A 10 -5.41 -42.36 -21.90
C LEU A 10 -5.74 -40.96 -21.36
N LEU A 11 -4.93 -40.51 -20.40
CA LEU A 11 -4.89 -39.14 -19.89
C LEU A 11 -4.43 -38.17 -21.00
N PRO A 12 -5.15 -37.07 -21.27
CA PRO A 12 -4.57 -35.91 -21.93
C PRO A 12 -3.73 -35.11 -20.93
N ALA A 13 -2.49 -34.81 -21.34
CA ALA A 13 -1.51 -34.06 -20.58
C ALA A 13 -2.08 -32.71 -20.09
N GLY A 14 -2.13 -32.57 -18.77
CA GLY A 14 -2.47 -31.33 -18.09
C GLY A 14 -1.36 -30.28 -18.25
N SER A 15 -1.81 -29.05 -18.37
CA SER A 15 -1.06 -27.80 -18.28
C SER A 15 -0.02 -27.82 -17.15
N SER A 16 1.21 -27.40 -17.46
CA SER A 16 2.21 -27.03 -16.46
C SER A 16 2.81 -25.68 -16.82
N LEU A 17 2.18 -24.61 -16.33
CA LEU A 17 2.85 -23.35 -16.03
C LEU A 17 3.53 -23.54 -14.68
N GLY A 18 4.80 -23.93 -14.71
CA GLY A 18 5.63 -24.08 -13.52
C GLY A 18 6.34 -22.78 -13.17
N LEU A 19 5.90 -22.16 -12.07
CA LEU A 19 6.63 -21.18 -11.27
C LEU A 19 7.88 -21.81 -10.64
N LEU A 20 9.01 -21.09 -10.62
CA LEU A 20 10.09 -21.18 -9.62
C LEU A 20 10.92 -19.89 -9.73
N ILE A 21 10.56 -18.84 -8.96
CA ILE A 21 11.07 -18.51 -7.62
C ILE A 21 12.52 -18.03 -7.67
N HIS A 22 12.67 -16.71 -7.58
CA HIS A 22 13.92 -16.02 -7.31
C HIS A 22 14.42 -16.28 -5.88
N PRO A 23 15.74 -16.29 -5.63
CA PRO A 23 16.33 -16.54 -4.33
C PRO A 23 16.41 -15.24 -3.48
N TRP A 24 16.79 -15.41 -2.21
CA TRP A 24 17.22 -14.41 -1.21
C TRP A 24 16.24 -14.12 -0.07
N ILE A 25 16.20 -15.03 0.90
CA ILE A 25 16.09 -14.68 2.32
C ILE A 25 17.36 -15.23 2.98
N SER A 26 18.37 -14.40 3.19
CA SER A 26 19.48 -14.73 4.08
C SER A 26 19.17 -14.21 5.48
N VAL A 27 19.04 -15.16 6.38
CA VAL A 27 18.98 -15.01 7.83
C VAL A 27 20.32 -14.46 8.34
N VAL A 28 20.27 -13.47 9.23
CA VAL A 28 21.39 -13.05 10.11
C VAL A 28 21.00 -13.43 11.55
N PRO A 29 21.90 -14.05 12.34
CA PRO A 29 22.47 -13.31 13.46
C PRO A 29 23.95 -13.65 13.82
N SER A 30 24.73 -12.57 13.95
CA SER A 30 25.70 -12.19 15.01
C SER A 30 26.41 -13.26 15.85
N LEU A 31 27.75 -13.17 15.95
CA LEU A 31 28.47 -12.92 17.22
C LEU A 31 29.99 -12.70 16.99
N ALA A 32 30.53 -11.79 17.81
CA ALA A 32 31.86 -11.18 17.77
C ALA A 32 33.02 -12.10 18.18
N LEU A 33 34.27 -11.70 17.86
CA LEU A 33 35.46 -11.83 18.72
C LEU A 33 36.71 -11.11 18.14
N GLY A 34 37.33 -10.26 18.97
CA GLY A 34 38.78 -10.15 19.20
C GLY A 34 39.73 -9.71 18.07
N GLY A 35 40.35 -8.54 18.20
CA GLY A 35 41.35 -7.99 17.27
C GLY A 35 42.81 -8.33 17.57
N LEU A 36 43.70 -7.90 16.65
CA LEU A 36 45.04 -7.29 16.84
C LEU A 36 45.63 -6.94 15.44
N PRO A 37 46.49 -5.91 15.31
CA PRO A 37 46.84 -5.31 14.01
C PRO A 37 48.20 -5.81 13.46
N LEU A 38 48.39 -5.72 12.14
CA LEU A 38 49.72 -5.75 11.53
C LEU A 38 49.78 -4.85 10.28
N ALA A 39 50.90 -4.15 10.16
CA ALA A 39 51.12 -3.03 9.25
C ALA A 39 51.69 -3.43 7.87
N ALA A 40 51.64 -2.43 6.98
CA ALA A 40 52.50 -2.16 5.82
C ALA A 40 52.07 -2.67 4.43
N GLY A 41 51.91 -1.70 3.51
CA GLY A 41 52.65 -1.76 2.24
C GLY A 41 51.87 -1.74 0.92
N SER A 42 51.81 -0.54 0.32
CA SER A 42 51.99 -0.24 -1.12
C SER A 42 50.81 -0.28 -2.11
N SER A 43 50.70 0.88 -2.79
CA SER A 43 50.56 1.06 -4.24
C SER A 43 49.24 0.72 -4.96
N GLU A 44 48.45 1.78 -5.16
CA GLU A 44 48.04 2.28 -6.48
C GLU A 44 47.38 1.29 -7.47
N ARG A 45 46.08 1.52 -7.72
CA ARG A 45 45.51 1.78 -9.06
C ARG A 45 44.05 2.22 -8.91
N LYS A 46 43.77 3.48 -9.30
CA LYS A 46 42.42 4.00 -9.50
C LYS A 46 41.79 3.29 -10.70
N ALA A 47 40.99 2.26 -10.45
CA ALA A 47 39.97 1.83 -11.39
C ALA A 47 38.70 2.64 -11.09
N VAL A 48 38.46 3.70 -11.87
CA VAL A 48 37.17 4.38 -11.90
C VAL A 48 36.21 3.43 -12.62
N GLY A 49 35.70 2.46 -11.87
CA GLY A 49 34.51 1.72 -12.27
C GLY A 49 33.35 2.69 -12.17
N LEU A 50 32.67 2.96 -13.29
CA LEU A 50 31.35 3.56 -13.30
C LEU A 50 30.42 2.60 -12.53
N GLY A 51 30.36 2.77 -11.21
CA GLY A 51 29.36 2.14 -10.39
C GLY A 51 28.01 2.67 -10.85
N ILE A 52 27.20 1.79 -11.44
CA ILE A 52 25.77 2.05 -11.53
C ILE A 52 25.33 2.27 -10.08
N VAL A 53 24.98 3.52 -9.77
CA VAL A 53 24.54 3.96 -8.45
C VAL A 53 23.15 3.36 -8.24
N ASP A 54 23.10 2.17 -7.64
CA ASP A 54 21.90 1.60 -7.04
C ASP A 54 21.62 2.27 -5.67
N GLU A 55 21.71 3.60 -5.65
CA GLU A 55 21.57 4.43 -4.44
C GLU A 55 20.71 5.67 -4.75
N LEU A 56 19.78 5.55 -5.70
CA LEU A 56 18.65 6.50 -5.87
C LEU A 56 17.55 6.29 -4.82
N GLY A 57 17.74 5.39 -3.86
CA GLY A 57 16.97 5.32 -2.64
C GLY A 57 17.76 5.99 -1.52
N GLY A 58 17.47 7.27 -1.26
CA GLY A 58 18.03 7.97 -0.10
C GLY A 58 17.85 7.14 1.18
N GLN A 59 18.75 7.34 2.13
CA GLN A 59 18.71 6.65 3.42
C GLN A 59 17.47 7.09 4.22
N TYR A 60 16.33 6.45 3.98
CA TYR A 60 15.09 6.64 4.74
C TYR A 60 15.19 5.87 6.06
N GLU A 61 16.04 6.33 6.97
CA GLU A 61 15.76 6.10 8.40
C GLU A 61 14.65 7.08 8.83
N GLU A 62 13.50 7.02 8.16
CA GLU A 62 12.25 7.66 8.60
C GLU A 62 11.29 6.57 9.04
N GLY A 63 11.04 6.49 10.35
CA GLY A 63 10.04 5.58 10.88
C GLY A 63 8.62 5.98 10.45
N PHE A 64 7.75 5.00 10.21
CA PHE A 64 6.35 5.18 9.77
C PHE A 64 5.39 5.72 10.85
N ASN A 65 5.89 6.44 11.84
CA ASN A 65 5.08 6.94 12.96
C ASN A 65 4.05 7.98 12.52
N ASP A 66 4.42 8.84 11.57
CA ASP A 66 3.51 9.78 10.92
C ASP A 66 2.37 9.05 10.19
N VAL A 67 2.68 7.96 9.47
CA VAL A 67 1.69 7.10 8.80
C VAL A 67 0.75 6.48 9.84
N HIS A 68 1.27 5.98 10.97
CA HIS A 68 0.45 5.45 12.06
C HIS A 68 -0.49 6.51 12.63
N ILE A 69 -0.01 7.74 12.84
CA ILE A 69 -0.82 8.86 13.32
C ILE A 69 -1.93 9.21 12.32
N GLN A 70 -1.59 9.34 11.03
CA GLN A 70 -2.56 9.64 9.98
C GLN A 70 -3.65 8.56 9.91
N LEU A 71 -3.26 7.29 10.02
CA LEU A 71 -4.19 6.17 10.01
C LEU A 71 -5.17 6.24 11.19
N ILE A 72 -4.68 6.50 12.40
CA ILE A 72 -5.52 6.66 13.61
C ILE A 72 -6.49 7.85 13.45
N ASN A 73 -6.02 8.97 12.89
CA ASN A 73 -6.85 10.14 12.63
C ASN A 73 -7.93 9.83 11.59
N TYR A 74 -7.58 9.12 10.51
CA TYR A 74 -8.52 8.69 9.49
C TYR A 74 -9.59 7.74 10.05
N PHE A 75 -9.23 6.79 10.91
CA PHE A 75 -10.22 5.94 11.59
C PHE A 75 -11.10 6.73 12.56
N THR A 76 -10.59 7.78 13.19
CA THR A 76 -11.39 8.68 14.04
C THR A 76 -12.41 9.46 13.20
N TYR A 77 -11.99 9.96 12.03
CA TYR A 77 -12.89 10.59 11.06
C TYR A 77 -13.97 9.61 10.57
N LYS A 78 -13.56 8.42 10.11
CA LYS A 78 -14.47 7.38 9.60
C LYS A 78 -15.49 6.95 10.65
N ALA A 79 -15.05 6.74 11.89
CA ALA A 79 -15.93 6.42 13.02
C ALA A 79 -16.93 7.53 13.31
N SER A 80 -16.50 8.80 13.27
CA SER A 80 -17.39 9.95 13.46
C SER A 80 -18.49 9.98 12.40
N ARG A 81 -18.16 9.68 11.13
CA ARG A 81 -19.17 9.56 10.06
C ARG A 81 -20.12 8.38 10.27
N THR A 82 -19.61 7.23 10.74
CA THR A 82 -20.46 6.08 11.09
C THR A 82 -21.44 6.41 12.22
N VAL A 83 -20.97 7.03 13.30
CA VAL A 83 -21.82 7.45 14.43
C VAL A 83 -22.86 8.46 13.98
N LEU A 84 -22.47 9.42 13.13
CA LEU A 84 -23.40 10.39 12.55
C LEU A 84 -24.50 9.71 11.74
N HIS A 85 -24.16 8.73 10.90
CA HIS A 85 -25.15 7.97 10.14
C HIS A 85 -26.11 7.19 11.05
N GLN A 86 -25.62 6.54 12.10
CA GLN A 86 -26.47 5.86 13.09
C GLN A 86 -27.43 6.83 13.81
N LEU A 87 -26.99 8.06 14.09
CA LEU A 87 -27.81 9.08 14.75
C LEU A 87 -28.93 9.60 13.86
N TYR A 88 -28.73 9.60 12.54
CA TYR A 88 -29.74 10.07 11.60
C TYR A 88 -31.06 9.30 11.76
N GLU A 89 -30.98 7.98 11.96
CA GLU A 89 -32.15 7.11 12.11
C GLU A 89 -32.66 7.03 13.55
N MET A 90 -31.75 7.03 14.54
CA MET A 90 -32.10 6.71 15.93
C MET A 90 -32.30 7.93 16.83
N ASN A 91 -31.71 9.08 16.50
CA ASN A 91 -31.74 10.27 17.37
C ASN A 91 -31.48 11.58 16.57
N PRO A 92 -32.51 12.13 15.90
CA PRO A 92 -32.39 13.33 15.07
C PRO A 92 -31.84 14.59 15.78
N PRO A 93 -32.17 14.87 17.06
CA PRO A 93 -31.56 15.99 17.79
C PRO A 93 -30.04 15.89 17.93
N ASN A 94 -29.54 14.72 18.37
CA ASN A 94 -28.11 14.50 18.50
C ASN A 94 -27.40 14.46 17.14
N TYR A 95 -28.06 13.97 16.09
CA TYR A 95 -27.57 14.07 14.71
C TYR A 95 -27.27 15.52 14.31
N ARG A 96 -28.25 16.42 14.48
CA ARG A 96 -28.10 17.83 14.07
C ARG A 96 -26.98 18.52 14.83
N TRP A 97 -26.91 18.29 16.14
CA TRP A 97 -25.84 18.83 16.96
C TRP A 97 -24.47 18.31 16.52
N PHE A 98 -24.33 16.99 16.35
CA PHE A 98 -23.05 16.37 15.99
C PHE A 98 -22.61 16.73 14.58
N TYR A 99 -23.54 16.89 13.64
CA TYR A 99 -23.27 17.39 12.29
C TYR A 99 -22.63 18.79 12.34
N ASN A 100 -23.23 19.71 13.10
CA ASN A 100 -22.70 21.07 13.26
C ASN A 100 -21.33 21.04 13.96
N PHE A 101 -21.17 20.20 14.98
CA PHE A 101 -19.88 20.04 15.66
C PHE A 101 -18.78 19.59 14.68
N LEU A 102 -19.05 18.62 13.81
CA LEU A 102 -18.11 18.12 12.81
C LEU A 102 -17.77 19.15 11.71
N ALA A 103 -18.70 20.07 11.40
CA ALA A 103 -18.45 21.15 10.44
C ALA A 103 -17.41 22.15 10.97
N THR A 104 -17.47 22.45 12.26
CA THR A 104 -16.54 23.40 12.92
C THR A 104 -15.26 22.74 13.41
N ASN A 105 -15.30 21.45 13.77
CA ASN A 105 -14.17 20.72 14.34
C ASN A 105 -13.72 19.59 13.40
N LYS A 106 -12.66 19.87 12.63
CA LYS A 106 -12.03 18.84 11.79
C LYS A 106 -11.33 17.78 12.65
N ALA A 107 -11.54 16.51 12.32
CA ALA A 107 -10.90 15.36 12.96
C ALA A 107 -9.45 15.13 12.47
N ASN A 108 -8.70 16.20 12.18
CA ASN A 108 -7.31 16.13 11.71
C ASN A 108 -6.38 15.59 12.81
N ASP A 109 -6.61 15.98 14.06
CA ASP A 109 -6.02 15.37 15.25
C ASP A 109 -7.14 14.67 16.02
N GLY A 110 -7.18 13.34 15.91
CA GLY A 110 -8.21 12.52 16.52
C GLY A 110 -8.23 12.61 18.06
N LYS A 111 -7.07 12.80 18.71
CA LYS A 111 -6.98 12.89 20.18
C LYS A 111 -7.52 14.23 20.66
N ARG A 112 -7.10 15.33 20.03
CA ARG A 112 -7.63 16.67 20.34
C ARG A 112 -9.11 16.78 20.01
N PHE A 113 -9.56 16.19 18.90
CA PHE A 113 -10.97 16.12 18.51
C PHE A 113 -11.81 15.44 19.60
N LEU A 114 -11.43 14.24 20.04
CA LEU A 114 -12.19 13.51 21.06
C LEU A 114 -12.22 14.21 22.42
N ARG A 115 -11.16 14.92 22.80
CA ARG A 115 -11.14 15.73 24.03
C ARG A 115 -12.13 16.89 23.97
N GLN A 116 -12.27 17.56 22.81
CA GLN A 116 -13.28 18.61 22.64
C GLN A 116 -14.69 18.02 22.65
N LEU A 117 -14.90 16.94 21.89
CA LEU A 117 -16.19 16.25 21.84
C LEU A 117 -16.62 15.79 23.24
N GLY A 118 -15.72 15.19 24.02
CA GLY A 118 -16.03 14.70 25.37
C GLY A 118 -16.40 15.80 26.36
N LYS A 119 -15.86 17.02 26.20
CA LYS A 119 -16.24 18.17 27.03
C LYS A 119 -17.69 18.61 26.80
N GLU A 120 -18.20 18.47 25.59
CA GLU A 120 -19.54 18.94 25.22
C GLU A 120 -20.58 17.81 25.26
N LYS A 121 -20.21 16.60 24.80
CA LYS A 121 -21.05 15.40 24.68
C LYS A 121 -20.21 14.14 24.89
N GLN A 122 -20.04 13.77 26.15
CA GLN A 122 -19.25 12.60 26.56
C GLN A 122 -19.75 11.28 25.95
N ASP A 123 -21.07 11.09 25.88
CA ASP A 123 -21.71 9.91 25.29
C ASP A 123 -21.33 9.73 23.81
N LEU A 124 -21.29 10.82 23.04
CA LEU A 124 -20.87 10.80 21.64
C LEU A 124 -19.37 10.52 21.51
N ALA A 125 -18.54 11.09 22.40
CA ALA A 125 -17.11 10.83 22.40
C ALA A 125 -16.80 9.34 22.63
N GLU A 126 -17.45 8.72 23.61
CA GLU A 126 -17.29 7.29 23.91
C GLU A 126 -17.74 6.41 22.74
N ARG A 127 -18.88 6.73 22.12
CA ARG A 127 -19.35 6.02 20.91
C ARG A 127 -18.33 6.09 19.78
N VAL A 128 -17.73 7.25 19.54
CA VAL A 128 -16.68 7.41 18.51
C VAL A 128 -15.42 6.62 18.89
N MET A 129 -15.01 6.63 20.17
CA MET A 129 -13.84 5.89 20.66
C MET A 129 -13.99 4.37 20.45
N ILE A 130 -15.14 3.80 20.78
CA ILE A 130 -15.43 2.38 20.58
C ILE A 130 -15.49 2.07 19.08
N THR A 131 -16.20 2.90 18.31
CA THR A 131 -16.40 2.68 16.88
C THR A 131 -15.08 2.73 16.10
N ARG A 132 -14.18 3.68 16.40
CA ARG A 132 -12.88 3.75 15.70
C ARG A 132 -12.00 2.53 15.97
N LEU A 133 -12.01 2.01 17.20
CA LEU A 133 -11.27 0.81 17.56
C LEU A 133 -11.86 -0.41 16.84
N HIS A 134 -13.19 -0.53 16.83
CA HIS A 134 -13.89 -1.59 16.12
C HIS A 134 -13.61 -1.59 14.61
N LEU A 135 -13.70 -0.43 13.96
CA LEU A 135 -13.42 -0.27 12.53
C LEU A 135 -11.96 -0.62 12.20
N TYR A 136 -11.00 -0.17 13.01
CA TYR A 136 -9.60 -0.53 12.85
C TYR A 136 -9.38 -2.04 12.98
N GLY A 137 -9.94 -2.67 14.03
CA GLY A 137 -9.87 -4.11 14.24
C GLY A 137 -10.48 -4.94 13.10
N LYS A 138 -11.52 -4.42 12.43
CA LYS A 138 -12.07 -5.06 11.21
C LYS A 138 -11.18 -4.89 9.99
N TRP A 139 -10.52 -3.75 9.85
CA TRP A 139 -9.68 -3.45 8.70
C TRP A 139 -8.38 -4.24 8.73
N ILE A 140 -7.68 -4.31 9.87
CA ILE A 140 -6.42 -5.07 9.98
C ILE A 140 -6.58 -6.55 9.63
N LYS A 141 -7.77 -7.14 9.87
CA LYS A 141 -8.09 -8.52 9.51
C LYS A 141 -8.29 -8.72 8.00
N LYS A 142 -8.52 -7.65 7.25
CA LYS A 142 -8.75 -7.66 5.80
C LYS A 142 -7.59 -7.06 5.01
N LEU A 143 -6.63 -6.45 5.70
CA LEU A 143 -5.52 -5.76 5.08
C LEU A 143 -4.56 -6.77 4.46
N ASP A 144 -4.36 -6.66 3.16
CA ASP A 144 -3.40 -7.44 2.41
C ASP A 144 -2.30 -6.49 1.92
N HIS A 145 -1.17 -6.50 2.63
CA HIS A 145 -0.04 -5.61 2.34
C HIS A 145 0.57 -5.88 0.95
N ALA A 146 0.55 -7.13 0.49
CA ALA A 146 1.08 -7.48 -0.82
C ALA A 146 0.23 -6.89 -1.94
N LYS A 147 -1.11 -6.96 -1.81
CA LYS A 147 -2.01 -6.32 -2.77
C LYS A 147 -1.86 -4.80 -2.80
N MET A 148 -1.69 -4.16 -1.65
CA MET A 148 -1.50 -2.71 -1.59
C MET A 148 -0.18 -2.29 -2.26
N TYR A 149 0.90 -3.06 -2.07
CA TYR A 149 2.15 -2.87 -2.81
C TYR A 149 1.94 -3.01 -4.32
N GLN A 150 1.24 -4.06 -4.74
CA GLN A 150 0.94 -4.31 -6.15
C GLN A 150 0.12 -3.17 -6.76
N GLN A 151 -0.91 -2.68 -6.06
CA GLN A 151 -1.73 -1.55 -6.52
C GLN A 151 -0.88 -0.30 -6.79
N ILE A 152 0.01 0.07 -5.86
CA ILE A 152 0.91 1.22 -6.04
C ILE A 152 1.82 1.01 -7.25
N SER A 153 2.37 -0.21 -7.42
CA SER A 153 3.21 -0.54 -8.56
C SER A 153 2.47 -0.43 -9.89
N ASP A 154 1.25 -0.95 -9.96
CA ASP A 154 0.41 -0.94 -11.17
C ASP A 154 -0.02 0.49 -11.52
N GLU A 155 -0.42 1.30 -10.53
CA GLU A 155 -0.75 2.72 -10.71
C GLU A 155 0.45 3.52 -11.25
N ASN A 156 1.65 3.28 -10.72
CA ASN A 156 2.87 3.94 -11.23
C ASN A 156 3.14 3.59 -12.70
N LEU A 157 2.97 2.34 -13.11
CA LEU A 157 3.14 1.91 -14.50
C LEU A 157 2.10 2.59 -15.41
N GLN A 158 0.85 2.65 -14.96
CA GLN A 158 -0.23 3.29 -15.69
C GLN A 158 0.04 4.79 -15.92
N LEU A 159 0.50 5.51 -14.88
CA LEU A 159 0.88 6.93 -15.02
C LEU A 159 2.04 7.13 -16.01
N MET A 160 3.01 6.21 -16.05
CA MET A 160 4.07 6.26 -17.07
C MET A 160 3.52 6.02 -18.48
N ARG A 161 2.59 5.07 -18.63
CA ARG A 161 1.94 4.79 -19.93
C ARG A 161 1.16 6.00 -20.44
N GLU A 162 0.40 6.67 -19.57
CA GLU A 162 -0.38 7.88 -19.90
C GLU A 162 0.52 9.00 -20.41
N ARG A 163 1.62 9.29 -19.70
CA ARG A 163 2.62 10.29 -20.13
C ARG A 163 3.17 9.98 -21.53
N LEU A 164 3.49 8.71 -21.81
CA LEU A 164 4.02 8.33 -23.12
C LEU A 164 3.00 8.60 -24.23
N ILE A 165 1.73 8.28 -24.01
CA ILE A 165 0.65 8.52 -24.99
C ILE A 165 0.50 10.01 -25.30
N GLU A 166 0.58 10.88 -24.29
CA GLU A 166 0.48 12.34 -24.49
C GLU A 166 1.65 12.91 -25.32
N THR A 167 2.83 12.32 -25.22
CA THR A 167 4.04 12.79 -25.92
C THR A 167 4.26 12.18 -27.30
N VAL A 168 3.59 11.08 -27.63
CA VAL A 168 3.73 10.43 -28.94
C VAL A 168 2.95 11.23 -29.98
N ILE A 169 3.68 12.02 -30.78
CA ILE A 169 3.19 12.55 -32.05
C ILE A 169 3.06 11.34 -32.99
N TRP A 170 1.83 10.95 -33.32
CA TRP A 170 1.62 10.04 -34.44
C TRP A 170 2.05 10.75 -35.72
N PRO A 171 2.98 10.21 -36.53
CA PRO A 171 3.13 10.70 -37.89
C PRO A 171 1.77 10.53 -38.55
N SER A 172 1.10 11.65 -38.85
CA SER A 172 -0.13 11.65 -39.61
C SER A 172 0.10 10.77 -40.83
N ASP A 173 -0.80 9.81 -41.04
CA ASP A 173 -0.87 9.06 -42.28
C ASP A 173 -1.38 10.02 -43.37
N ASP A 174 -0.57 11.02 -43.70
CA ASP A 174 -0.76 11.91 -44.84
C ASP A 174 -0.33 11.11 -46.08
N THR A 175 -1.05 10.03 -46.35
CA THR A 175 -1.16 9.46 -47.69
C THR A 175 -1.95 10.48 -48.53
N ASN A 176 -1.28 11.59 -48.87
CA ASN A 176 -1.68 12.47 -49.95
C ASN A 176 -1.75 11.58 -51.20
N THR A 177 -2.99 11.28 -51.59
CA THR A 177 -3.34 10.73 -52.88
C THR A 177 -2.81 11.69 -53.94
N GLU A 178 -1.65 11.37 -54.51
CA GLU A 178 -1.19 11.99 -55.74
C GLU A 178 -2.25 11.74 -56.82
N LYS A 179 -3.08 12.75 -57.05
CA LYS A 179 -3.79 12.90 -58.32
C LYS A 179 -2.73 13.16 -59.38
N ILE A 180 -2.21 12.09 -59.96
CA ILE A 180 -1.49 12.14 -61.23
C ILE A 180 -2.56 12.36 -62.32
N GLY A 181 -2.39 13.45 -63.05
CA GLY A 181 -3.29 13.90 -64.12
C GLY A 181 -3.12 13.18 -65.44
#